data_AF-A0A847BCS7-F1
#
_entry.id   AF-A0A847BCS7-F1
#
_cell.length_a   1.000
_cell.length_b   1.000
_cell.length_c   1.000
_cell.angle_alpha   90.00
_cell.angle_beta   90.00
_cell.angle_gamma   90.00
#
_symmetry.space_group_name_H-M   'P 1'
#
loop_
_entity.id
_entity.type
_entity.pdbx_description
1 polymer ?
#
loop_
_entity_poly.entity_id
_entity_poly.type
_entity_poly.pdbx_seq_one_letter_code
_entity_poly.pdbx_strand_id
1 'polypeptide(L)'
;PATISINGETRTVDADGVISGNAVESGAIVTVDGISFTVDLPESKGATLTLQAGGTGSGDNRNALALQNLQSEALVGGRASFSQAYAGMISDVGNQTNIVQVNLDARQGLTDQLKAVQQSESGVNLDEEAANLIRYQQFYMANARVIDTASSLFDTILGLRN
;
A
#
# COMPACT_ATOMS: atom_id res chain seq x y z
N PRO A 1 5.47 46.06 -21.25
CA PRO A 1 4.15 46.64 -21.58
C PRO A 1 3.03 45.72 -21.09
N ALA A 2 2.14 46.22 -20.23
CA ALA A 2 0.94 45.48 -19.86
C ALA A 2 -0.01 45.43 -21.07
N THR A 3 -0.80 44.37 -21.16
CA THR A 3 -1.83 44.23 -22.20
C THR A 3 -3.20 44.15 -21.57
N ILE A 4 -4.17 44.81 -22.17
CA ILE A 4 -5.58 44.74 -21.79
C ILE A 4 -6.40 44.32 -23.00
N SER A 5 -7.56 43.73 -22.78
CA SER A 5 -8.50 43.43 -23.87
C SER A 5 -9.67 44.41 -23.81
N ILE A 6 -10.01 45.05 -24.93
CA ILE A 6 -11.18 45.92 -25.06
C ILE A 6 -12.08 45.35 -26.14
N ASN A 7 -13.30 44.95 -25.78
CA ASN A 7 -14.25 44.28 -26.67
C ASN A 7 -13.64 43.05 -27.40
N GLY A 8 -12.70 42.36 -26.74
CA GLY A 8 -11.98 41.20 -27.30
C GLY A 8 -10.71 41.54 -28.09
N GLU A 9 -10.41 42.82 -28.32
CA GLU A 9 -9.18 43.27 -28.98
C GLU A 9 -8.07 43.54 -27.96
N THR A 10 -6.90 42.91 -28.14
CA THR A 10 -5.76 43.13 -27.24
C THR A 10 -5.07 44.45 -27.58
N ARG A 11 -4.95 45.33 -26.59
CA ARG A 11 -4.25 46.62 -26.69
C ARG A 11 -3.10 46.70 -25.70
N THR A 12 -2.04 47.39 -26.09
CA THR A 12 -0.87 47.59 -25.24
C THR A 12 -1.02 48.85 -24.40
N VAL A 13 -0.52 48.79 -23.17
CA VAL A 13 -0.45 49.90 -22.23
C VAL A 13 1.01 50.31 -22.08
N ASP A 14 1.28 51.60 -22.22
CA ASP A 14 2.61 52.17 -22.06
C ASP A 14 3.02 52.33 -20.58
N ALA A 15 4.19 52.94 -20.35
CA ALA A 15 4.74 53.12 -19.00
C ALA A 15 3.93 54.11 -18.13
N ASP A 16 3.13 54.98 -18.75
CA ASP A 16 2.31 55.99 -18.09
C ASP A 16 0.84 55.54 -17.93
N GLY A 17 0.52 54.28 -18.29
CA GLY A 17 -0.81 53.71 -18.16
C GLY A 17 -1.76 54.07 -19.31
N VAL A 18 -1.24 54.63 -20.41
CA VAL A 18 -2.04 55.01 -21.58
C VAL A 18 -2.19 53.82 -22.53
N ILE A 19 -3.42 53.59 -22.96
CA ILE A 19 -3.78 52.52 -23.89
C ILE A 19 -3.47 53.00 -25.31
N SER A 20 -2.69 52.23 -26.05
CA SER A 20 -2.43 52.51 -27.46
C SER A 20 -3.62 52.12 -28.34
N GLY A 21 -3.92 52.93 -29.37
CA GLY A 21 -4.98 52.67 -30.33
C GLY A 21 -6.16 53.65 -30.23
N ASN A 22 -7.33 53.21 -30.70
CA ASN A 22 -8.54 54.04 -30.71
C ASN A 22 -9.04 54.35 -29.29
N ALA A 23 -9.76 55.46 -29.16
CA ALA A 23 -10.42 55.81 -27.90
C ALA A 23 -11.35 54.67 -27.43
N VAL A 24 -11.47 54.50 -26.11
CA VAL A 24 -12.44 53.58 -25.51
C VAL A 24 -13.81 54.22 -25.60
N GLU A 25 -14.78 53.50 -26.16
CA GLU A 25 -16.16 53.97 -26.30
C GLU A 25 -16.97 53.69 -25.02
N SER A 26 -18.01 54.48 -24.75
CA SER A 26 -18.93 54.15 -23.66
C SER A 26 -19.63 52.83 -23.94
N GLY A 27 -19.75 51.98 -22.93
CA GLY A 27 -20.27 50.61 -23.06
C GLY A 27 -19.22 49.56 -23.45
N ALA A 28 -17.95 49.95 -23.63
CA ALA A 28 -16.89 48.99 -23.91
C ALA A 28 -16.63 48.05 -22.73
N ILE A 29 -16.41 46.78 -23.03
CA ILE A 29 -15.99 45.77 -22.06
C ILE A 29 -14.47 45.78 -22.01
N VAL A 30 -13.92 46.13 -20.84
CA VAL A 30 -12.49 46.11 -20.59
C VAL A 30 -12.17 44.90 -19.72
N THR A 31 -11.24 44.08 -20.18
CA THR A 31 -10.73 42.90 -19.47
C THR A 31 -9.26 43.11 -19.12
N VAL A 32 -8.96 42.99 -17.83
CA VAL A 32 -7.59 43.06 -17.29
C VAL A 32 -7.37 41.85 -16.38
N ASP A 33 -6.36 41.03 -16.70
CA ASP A 33 -6.00 39.85 -15.90
C ASP A 33 -7.20 38.92 -15.58
N GLY A 34 -8.09 38.73 -16.56
CA GLY A 34 -9.29 37.90 -16.44
C GLY A 34 -10.50 38.57 -15.77
N ILE A 35 -10.35 39.76 -15.18
CA ILE A 35 -11.44 40.56 -14.63
C ILE A 35 -12.04 41.42 -15.74
N SER A 36 -13.36 41.32 -15.95
CA SER A 36 -14.08 42.10 -16.98
C SER A 36 -15.09 43.05 -16.34
N PHE A 37 -15.13 44.28 -16.83
CA PHE A 37 -16.12 45.29 -16.44
C PHE A 37 -16.50 46.16 -17.63
N THR A 38 -17.69 46.72 -17.59
CA THR A 38 -18.17 47.67 -18.59
C THR A 38 -17.85 49.09 -18.13
N VAL A 39 -17.25 49.87 -19.01
CA VAL A 39 -16.95 51.29 -18.75
C VAL A 39 -18.06 52.14 -19.34
N ASP A 40 -18.78 52.86 -18.49
CA ASP A 40 -19.70 53.93 -18.92
C ASP A 40 -19.00 55.28 -18.76
N LEU A 41 -18.74 55.96 -19.88
CA LEU A 41 -17.98 57.21 -19.90
C LEU A 41 -18.93 58.42 -19.92
N PRO A 42 -18.80 59.38 -18.99
CA PRO A 42 -19.56 60.62 -19.04
C PRO A 42 -19.19 61.46 -20.29
N GLU A 43 -20.11 62.29 -20.77
CA GLU A 43 -19.93 63.14 -21.97
C GLU A 43 -18.80 64.20 -21.85
N SER A 44 -18.23 64.38 -20.66
CA SER A 44 -17.12 65.31 -20.43
C SER A 44 -15.77 64.72 -20.87
N LYS A 45 -15.07 65.42 -21.76
CA LYS A 45 -13.71 65.05 -22.18
C LYS A 45 -12.74 65.14 -20.99
N GLY A 46 -12.03 64.05 -20.70
CA GLY A 46 -10.93 64.02 -19.72
C GLY A 46 -11.13 63.13 -18.49
N ALA A 47 -12.06 62.17 -18.50
CA ALA A 47 -12.17 61.18 -17.42
C ALA A 47 -10.99 60.18 -17.44
N THR A 48 -10.39 59.95 -16.28
CA THR A 48 -9.32 58.95 -16.09
C THR A 48 -9.80 57.86 -15.16
N LEU A 49 -9.65 56.60 -15.56
CA LEU A 49 -9.86 55.41 -14.73
C LEU A 49 -8.50 54.80 -14.38
N THR A 50 -8.18 54.73 -13.10
CA THR A 50 -6.95 54.09 -12.61
C THR A 50 -7.28 52.74 -12.01
N LEU A 51 -6.65 51.69 -12.55
CA LEU A 51 -6.70 50.34 -12.00
C LEU A 51 -5.35 50.04 -11.36
N GLN A 52 -5.36 49.67 -10.09
CA GLN A 52 -4.15 49.28 -9.38
C GLN A 52 -4.35 47.88 -8.80
N ALA A 53 -3.33 47.03 -8.91
CA ALA A 53 -3.32 45.76 -8.20
C ALA A 53 -3.40 46.04 -6.69
N GLY A 54 -4.39 45.44 -6.03
CA GLY A 54 -4.51 45.50 -4.58
C GLY A 54 -3.26 44.92 -3.91
N GLY A 55 -2.81 45.55 -2.82
CA GLY A 55 -1.76 45.00 -1.97
C GLY A 55 -2.21 43.72 -1.25
N THR A 56 -1.36 43.21 -0.36
CA THR A 56 -1.72 42.08 0.52
C THR A 56 -2.88 42.49 1.44
N GLY A 57 -4.08 42.01 1.15
CA GLY A 57 -5.30 42.28 1.91
C GLY A 57 -5.85 41.02 2.58
N SER A 58 -6.78 41.21 3.52
CA SER A 58 -7.55 40.09 4.09
C SER A 58 -8.36 39.43 2.97
N GLY A 59 -8.05 38.18 2.64
CA GLY A 59 -8.59 37.45 1.49
C GLY A 59 -7.58 37.12 0.38
N ASP A 60 -6.32 37.53 0.52
CA ASP A 60 -5.24 37.10 -0.39
C ASP A 60 -4.90 35.61 -0.14
N ASN A 61 -5.24 34.76 -1.11
CA ASN A 61 -5.03 33.32 -1.06
C ASN A 61 -3.75 32.85 -1.75
N ARG A 62 -2.85 33.75 -2.17
CA ARG A 62 -1.63 33.37 -2.92
C ARG A 62 -0.74 32.41 -2.16
N ASN A 63 -0.63 32.55 -0.83
CA ASN A 63 0.13 31.58 -0.01
C ASN A 63 -0.57 30.21 0.04
N ALA A 64 -1.90 30.18 0.16
CA ALA A 64 -2.66 28.93 0.13
C ALA A 64 -2.54 28.23 -1.24
N LEU A 65 -2.55 29.00 -2.33
CA LEU A 65 -2.31 28.48 -3.68
C LEU A 65 -0.87 27.96 -3.84
N ALA A 66 0.12 28.67 -3.30
CA ALA A 66 1.51 28.21 -3.30
C ALA A 66 1.67 26.88 -2.56
N LEU A 67 1.07 26.75 -1.37
CA LEU A 67 1.03 25.51 -0.60
C LEU A 67 0.32 24.37 -1.33
N GLN A 68 -0.76 24.66 -2.07
CA GLN A 68 -1.46 23.67 -2.87
C GLN A 68 -0.62 23.20 -4.07
N ASN A 69 0.12 24.11 -4.71
CA ASN A 69 1.01 23.76 -5.83
C ASN A 69 2.19 22.88 -5.39
N LEU A 70 2.72 23.10 -4.18
CA LEU A 70 3.75 22.27 -3.54
C LEU A 70 3.39 20.78 -3.49
N GLN A 71 2.09 20.43 -3.41
CA GLN A 71 1.63 19.04 -3.43
C GLN A 71 1.99 18.31 -4.74
N SER A 72 1.96 19.03 -5.86
CA SER A 72 2.22 18.48 -7.21
C SER A 72 3.66 18.65 -7.65
N GLU A 73 4.44 19.44 -6.93
CA GLU A 73 5.83 19.73 -7.26
C GLU A 73 6.74 18.54 -6.91
N ALA A 74 7.71 18.26 -7.78
CA ALA A 74 8.61 17.11 -7.67
C ALA A 74 9.74 17.35 -6.64
N LEU A 75 9.38 17.56 -5.38
CA LEU A 75 10.30 17.96 -4.32
C LEU A 75 10.98 16.77 -3.63
N VAL A 76 10.37 15.58 -3.66
CA VAL A 76 10.96 14.39 -3.05
C VAL A 76 12.07 13.88 -3.96
N GLY A 77 13.32 14.02 -3.50
CA GLY A 77 14.51 13.66 -4.26
C GLY A 77 14.66 14.41 -5.60
N GLY A 78 13.92 15.51 -5.78
CA GLY A 78 13.88 16.28 -7.03
C GLY A 78 13.14 15.58 -8.20
N ARG A 79 12.40 14.50 -7.94
CA ARG A 79 11.86 13.62 -9.00
C ARG A 79 10.42 13.17 -8.79
N ALA A 80 9.90 13.24 -7.58
CA ALA A 80 8.55 12.79 -7.25
C ALA A 80 7.82 13.83 -6.41
N SER A 81 6.51 13.94 -6.64
CA SER A 81 5.63 14.67 -5.72
C SER A 81 5.50 13.92 -4.40
N PHE A 82 4.98 14.60 -3.37
CA PHE A 82 4.72 13.95 -2.08
C PHE A 82 3.76 12.77 -2.20
N SER A 83 2.72 12.89 -3.03
CA SER A 83 1.76 11.81 -3.27
C SER A 83 2.38 10.62 -4.00
N GLN A 84 3.23 10.88 -5.00
CA GLN A 84 3.95 9.83 -5.73
C GLN A 84 4.94 9.09 -4.84
N ALA A 85 5.73 9.81 -4.04
CA ALA A 85 6.68 9.20 -3.12
C ALA A 85 5.97 8.34 -2.06
N TYR A 86 4.85 8.83 -1.53
CA TYR A 86 4.02 8.08 -0.58
C TYR A 86 3.43 6.81 -1.21
N ALA A 87 2.88 6.91 -2.42
CA ALA A 87 2.37 5.75 -3.16
C ALA A 87 3.47 4.72 -3.47
N GLY A 88 4.68 5.18 -3.80
CA GLY A 88 5.85 4.32 -3.99
C GLY A 88 6.20 3.57 -2.71
N MET A 89 6.28 4.26 -1.57
CA MET A 89 6.57 3.63 -0.28
C MET A 89 5.54 2.56 0.09
N ILE A 90 4.24 2.83 -0.09
CA ILE A 90 3.19 1.82 0.15
C ILE A 90 3.35 0.63 -0.79
N SER A 91 3.66 0.89 -2.06
CA SER A 91 3.84 -0.17 -3.05
C SER A 91 5.04 -1.07 -2.71
N ASP A 92 6.15 -0.47 -2.25
CA ASP A 92 7.35 -1.19 -1.83
C ASP A 92 7.05 -2.09 -0.62
N VAL A 93 6.37 -1.56 0.39
CA VAL A 93 5.95 -2.34 1.56
C VAL A 93 5.01 -3.48 1.14
N GLY A 94 4.01 -3.20 0.31
CA GLY A 94 3.07 -4.22 -0.18
C GLY A 94 3.75 -5.32 -0.99
N ASN A 95 4.70 -4.96 -1.85
CA ASN A 95 5.50 -5.92 -2.60
C ASN A 95 6.36 -6.78 -1.67
N GLN A 96 7.07 -6.16 -0.72
CA GLN A 96 7.89 -6.90 0.25
C GLN A 96 7.04 -7.86 1.09
N THR A 97 5.85 -7.43 1.53
CA THR A 97 4.92 -8.29 2.27
C THR A 97 4.46 -9.48 1.42
N ASN A 98 4.11 -9.28 0.15
CA ASN A 98 3.74 -10.37 -0.75
C ASN A 98 4.89 -11.37 -0.95
N ILE A 99 6.11 -10.88 -1.14
CA ILE A 99 7.31 -11.73 -1.25
C ILE A 99 7.49 -12.58 0.01
N VAL A 100 7.37 -11.97 1.19
CA VAL A 100 7.50 -12.68 2.47
C VAL A 100 6.40 -13.73 2.64
N GLN A 101 5.15 -13.43 2.28
CA GLN A 101 4.05 -14.38 2.37
C GLN A 101 4.26 -15.61 1.47
N VAL A 102 4.65 -15.39 0.20
CA VAL A 102 4.94 -16.49 -0.73
C VAL A 102 6.08 -17.36 -0.22
N ASN A 103 7.13 -16.75 0.36
CA ASN A 103 8.23 -17.50 0.96
C ASN A 103 7.80 -18.29 2.21
N LEU A 104 6.90 -17.73 3.02
CA LEU A 104 6.35 -18.41 4.19
C LEU A 104 5.57 -19.65 3.76
N ASP A 105 4.68 -19.52 2.77
CA ASP A 105 3.87 -20.63 2.26
C ASP A 105 4.76 -21.75 1.69
N ALA A 106 5.80 -21.39 0.93
CA ALA A 106 6.77 -22.36 0.41
C ALA A 106 7.53 -23.10 1.52
N ARG A 107 7.95 -22.38 2.58
CA ARG A 107 8.64 -22.99 3.73
C ARG A 107 7.73 -23.85 4.59
N GLN A 108 6.46 -23.48 4.70
CA GLN A 108 5.45 -24.28 5.38
C GLN A 108 5.24 -25.60 4.63
N GLY A 109 5.04 -25.54 3.31
CA GLY A 109 4.94 -26.74 2.47
C GLY A 109 6.17 -27.65 2.57
N LEU A 110 7.38 -27.08 2.55
CA LEU A 110 8.61 -27.84 2.75
C LEU A 110 8.66 -28.50 4.14
N THR A 111 8.26 -27.77 5.18
CA THR A 111 8.24 -28.27 6.56
C THR A 111 7.26 -29.44 6.70
N ASP A 112 6.08 -29.34 6.10
CA ASP A 112 5.07 -30.40 6.16
C ASP A 112 5.53 -31.63 5.37
N GLN A 113 6.20 -31.45 4.22
CA GLN A 113 6.83 -32.54 3.49
C GLN A 113 7.94 -33.22 4.31
N LEU A 114 8.81 -32.45 4.97
CA LEU A 114 9.88 -32.99 5.81
C LEU A 114 9.32 -33.75 7.02
N LYS A 115 8.23 -33.25 7.63
CA LYS A 115 7.52 -33.97 8.70
C LYS A 115 6.93 -35.29 8.21
N ALA A 116 6.35 -35.31 7.01
CA ALA A 116 5.82 -36.54 6.43
C ALA A 116 6.93 -37.58 6.18
N VAL A 117 8.08 -37.16 5.66
CA VAL A 117 9.26 -38.02 5.48
C VAL A 117 9.80 -38.52 6.83
N GLN A 118 9.87 -37.65 7.84
CA GLN A 118 10.28 -38.07 9.18
C GLN A 118 9.32 -39.13 9.75
N GLN A 119 8.02 -38.96 9.59
CA GLN A 119 7.00 -39.91 10.04
C GLN A 119 7.01 -41.21 9.23
N SER A 120 7.41 -41.22 7.96
CA SER A 120 7.50 -42.46 7.19
C SER A 120 8.69 -43.33 7.62
N GLU A 121 9.80 -42.71 8.02
CA GLU A 121 11.03 -43.42 8.43
C GLU A 121 11.04 -43.78 9.91
N SER A 122 10.54 -42.89 10.77
CA SER A 122 10.63 -43.01 12.23
C SER A 122 9.28 -42.87 12.92
N GLY A 123 8.18 -42.89 12.17
CA GLY A 123 6.85 -42.92 12.74
C GLY A 123 6.54 -44.29 13.32
N VAL A 124 5.82 -44.28 14.43
CA VAL A 124 5.31 -45.50 15.07
C VAL A 124 3.91 -45.76 14.52
N ASN A 125 3.70 -46.95 13.95
CA ASN A 125 2.37 -47.39 13.59
C ASN A 125 1.74 -48.12 14.78
N LEU A 126 0.77 -47.48 15.43
CA LEU A 126 0.12 -48.03 16.63
C LEU A 126 -0.59 -49.37 16.38
N ASP A 127 -1.06 -49.62 15.16
CA ASP A 127 -1.71 -50.89 14.81
C ASP A 127 -0.68 -52.02 14.68
N GLU A 128 0.50 -51.71 14.15
CA GLU A 128 1.61 -52.67 14.03
C GLU A 128 2.24 -52.95 15.40
N GLU A 129 2.41 -51.92 16.24
CA GLU A 129 2.82 -52.07 17.64
C GLU A 129 1.78 -52.87 18.44
N ALA A 130 0.48 -52.65 18.24
CA ALA A 130 -0.58 -53.42 18.90
C ALA A 130 -0.59 -54.89 18.45
N ALA A 131 -0.41 -55.16 17.16
CA ALA A 131 -0.28 -56.52 16.65
C ALA A 131 0.96 -57.23 17.24
N ASN A 132 2.10 -56.54 17.29
CA ASN A 132 3.32 -57.04 17.93
C ASN A 132 3.12 -57.28 19.43
N LEU A 133 2.44 -56.38 20.13
CA LEU A 133 2.10 -56.52 21.53
C LEU A 133 1.23 -57.76 21.79
N ILE A 134 0.17 -57.96 20.99
CA ILE A 134 -0.68 -59.15 21.08
C ILE A 134 0.14 -60.41 20.82
N ARG A 135 1.01 -60.39 19.81
CA ARG A 135 1.91 -61.50 19.50
C ARG A 135 2.85 -61.82 20.67
N TYR A 136 3.43 -60.81 21.32
CA TYR A 136 4.25 -61.00 22.51
C TYR A 136 3.46 -61.53 23.70
N GLN A 137 2.22 -61.08 23.90
CA GLN A 137 1.33 -61.63 24.94
C GLN A 137 1.03 -63.11 24.68
N GLN A 138 0.75 -63.49 23.43
CA GLN A 138 0.53 -64.89 23.05
C GLN A 138 1.78 -65.75 23.29
N PHE A 139 2.96 -65.28 22.89
CA PHE A 139 4.22 -65.99 23.17
C PHE A 139 4.48 -66.12 24.67
N TYR A 140 4.17 -65.10 25.47
CA TYR A 140 4.30 -65.16 26.92
C TYR A 140 3.38 -66.24 27.53
N MET A 141 2.11 -66.29 27.12
CA MET A 141 1.18 -67.33 27.56
C MET A 141 1.61 -68.74 27.12
N ALA A 142 2.13 -68.87 25.89
CA ALA A 142 2.65 -70.14 25.39
C ALA A 142 3.86 -70.62 26.20
N ASN A 143 4.82 -69.72 26.48
CA ASN A 143 5.99 -70.02 27.31
C ASN A 143 5.59 -70.38 28.75
N ALA A 144 4.62 -69.67 29.34
CA ALA A 144 4.09 -70.01 30.66
C ALA A 144 3.50 -71.43 30.67
N ARG A 145 2.76 -71.82 29.63
CA ARG A 145 2.18 -73.16 29.52
C ARG A 145 3.23 -74.26 29.31
N VAL A 146 4.33 -73.95 28.61
CA VAL A 146 5.49 -74.85 28.50
C VAL A 146 6.14 -75.05 29.87
N ILE A 147 6.33 -73.98 30.65
CA ILE A 147 6.87 -74.05 32.00
C ILE A 147 5.95 -74.88 32.91
N ASP A 148 4.64 -74.65 32.88
CA ASP A 148 3.68 -75.45 33.66
C ASP A 148 3.75 -76.93 33.30
N THR A 149 3.86 -77.25 32.01
CA THR A 149 3.99 -78.63 31.54
C THR A 149 5.32 -79.23 31.97
N ALA A 150 6.42 -78.48 31.90
CA ALA A 150 7.73 -78.92 32.36
C ALA A 150 7.76 -79.18 33.87
N SER A 151 7.16 -78.29 34.68
CA SER A 151 7.00 -78.50 36.13
C SER A 151 6.20 -79.76 36.42
N SER A 152 5.08 -79.98 35.71
CA SER A 152 4.28 -81.19 35.84
C SER A 152 5.07 -82.47 35.49
N LEU A 153 5.90 -82.43 34.44
CA LEU A 153 6.78 -83.54 34.10
C LEU A 153 7.85 -83.78 35.17
N PHE A 154 8.44 -82.73 35.73
CA PHE A 154 9.40 -82.82 36.83
C PHE A 154 8.77 -83.44 38.08
N ASP A 155 7.59 -82.98 38.47
CA ASP A 155 6.84 -83.52 39.62
C ASP A 155 6.48 -84.99 39.41
N THR A 156 6.09 -85.38 38.19
CA THR A 156 5.80 -86.78 37.85
C THR A 156 7.04 -87.65 37.99
N ILE A 157 8.20 -87.21 37.48
CA ILE A 157 9.46 -87.95 37.60
C ILE A 157 9.90 -88.09 39.06
N LEU A 158 9.76 -87.03 39.86
CA LEU A 158 10.09 -87.07 41.29
C LEU A 158 9.13 -87.96 42.08
N GLY A 159 7.84 -87.95 41.74
CA GLY A 159 6.81 -88.78 42.36
C GLY A 159 6.99 -90.28 42.11
N LEU A 160 7.63 -90.66 40.98
CA LEU A 160 7.96 -92.06 40.67
C LEU A 160 9.17 -92.60 41.46
N ARG A 161 9.94 -91.74 42.15
CA ARG A 161 11.14 -92.14 42.92
C ARG A 161 10.85 -92.43 44.40
N ASN A 162 9.62 -92.16 44.86
CA ASN A 162 9.12 -92.58 46.17
C ASN A 162 8.15 -93.75 46.02
#